data_AF-A0A9E4UJL2-F1
#
_entry.id   AF-A0A9E4UJL2-F1
#
_cell.length_a   1.000
_cell.length_b   1.000
_cell.length_c   1.000
_cell.angle_alpha   90.00
_cell.angle_beta   90.00
_cell.angle_gamma   90.00
#
_symmetry.space_group_name_H-M   'P 1'
#
loop_
_entity.id
_entity.type
_entity.pdbx_description
1 polymer ?
#
loop_
_entity_poly.entity_id
_entity_poly.type
_entity_poly.pdbx_seq_one_letter_code
_entity_poly.pdbx_strand_id
1 'polypeptide(L)'
;TGNIAGIHEINFKTGLPQDPNKVFVPNFLSSLPDSSALVSWRLDINSGNVFFAQDGSALIKPSNNRLDISAETGGLSANDDYLFELSMAKDEAAPEVIIISMPARYTLAGALADPNTVVGVLTATLDTDNQVDPGQTITFGGAVLTTADPDEWVLVVDYNDYATTGSSSLPVKPTDEATRVHTISVVRPSSDSGGTLTIEFARGTDLEANKATETWKLTLLGQADTELTYTVPATSTSAENLGVPATVTTADGFVLTQSANITPTPITIIANPGKSAVFRWSAEEHSTIAPVVGDTLFFVVLPGSQGVLIK
;
A
#
# COMPACT_ATOMS: atom_id res chain seq x y z
N THR A 1 0.75 24.39 35.59
CA THR A 1 0.82 23.24 34.66
C THR A 1 -0.61 22.93 34.25
N GLY A 2 -0.92 23.16 32.98
CA GLY A 2 -2.29 23.22 32.48
C GLY A 2 -2.90 21.83 32.29
N ASN A 3 -3.87 21.48 33.12
CA ASN A 3 -4.74 20.34 32.86
C ASN A 3 -5.79 20.78 31.84
N ILE A 4 -5.71 20.23 30.63
CA ILE A 4 -6.80 20.26 29.66
C ILE A 4 -7.86 19.27 30.16
N ALA A 5 -9.11 19.72 30.28
CA ALA A 5 -10.21 18.84 30.72
C ALA A 5 -10.31 17.62 29.79
N GLY A 6 -10.23 16.42 30.36
CA GLY A 6 -10.34 15.14 29.64
C GLY A 6 -9.02 14.42 29.33
N ILE A 7 -7.85 15.02 29.58
CA ILE A 7 -6.56 14.33 29.44
C ILE A 7 -6.03 13.95 30.82
N HIS A 8 -5.89 12.64 31.06
CA HIS A 8 -5.35 12.08 32.31
C HIS A 8 -4.00 11.43 32.05
N GLU A 9 -2.95 11.91 32.72
CA GLU A 9 -1.62 11.31 32.67
C GLU A 9 -1.60 9.98 33.46
N ILE A 10 -1.24 8.88 32.81
CA ILE A 10 -1.11 7.57 33.44
C ILE A 10 0.37 7.29 33.68
N ASN A 11 0.79 7.32 34.95
CA ASN A 11 2.15 6.97 35.34
C ASN A 11 2.25 5.47 35.68
N PHE A 12 2.74 4.66 34.75
CA PHE A 12 2.93 3.22 34.97
C PHE A 12 4.11 2.88 35.90
N LYS A 13 4.93 3.86 36.31
CA LYS A 13 6.07 3.68 37.22
C LYS A 13 5.75 3.97 38.68
N THR A 14 4.59 4.54 38.98
CA THR A 14 4.14 4.65 40.38
C THR A 14 3.88 3.24 40.93
N GLY A 15 4.61 2.87 41.99
CA GLY A 15 4.50 1.55 42.60
C GLY A 15 3.06 1.23 42.98
N LEU A 16 2.56 0.09 42.49
CA LEU A 16 1.22 -0.39 42.82
C LEU A 16 1.11 -0.61 44.35
N PRO A 17 -0.06 -0.36 44.96
CA PRO A 17 -0.30 -0.73 46.34
C PRO A 17 0.05 -2.21 46.55
N GLN A 18 1.01 -2.49 47.43
CA GLN A 18 1.50 -3.84 47.71
C GLN A 18 0.54 -4.66 48.60
N ASP A 19 -0.69 -4.17 48.78
CA ASP A 19 -1.72 -4.81 49.60
C ASP A 19 -2.51 -5.81 48.73
N PRO A 20 -2.40 -7.13 48.95
CA PRO A 20 -3.06 -8.15 48.13
C PRO A 20 -4.58 -8.05 48.10
N ASN A 21 -5.18 -7.29 49.04
CA ASN A 21 -6.63 -7.10 49.12
C ASN A 21 -7.10 -5.78 48.49
N LYS A 22 -6.20 -4.96 47.94
CA LYS A 22 -6.55 -3.72 47.25
C LYS A 22 -6.46 -3.91 45.74
N VAL A 23 -7.61 -3.91 45.09
CA VAL A 23 -7.69 -3.82 43.63
C VAL A 23 -7.32 -2.39 43.24
N PHE A 24 -6.21 -2.23 42.51
CA PHE A 24 -5.89 -0.94 41.88
C PHE A 24 -6.78 -0.77 40.65
N VAL A 25 -7.85 -0.01 40.80
CA VAL A 25 -8.60 0.55 39.67
C VAL A 25 -8.20 2.02 39.59
N PRO A 26 -7.48 2.47 38.54
CA PRO A 26 -7.19 3.88 38.32
C PRO A 26 -8.45 4.73 38.49
N ASN A 27 -8.38 5.78 39.31
CA ASN A 27 -9.56 6.53 39.78
C ASN A 27 -10.41 7.10 38.63
N PHE A 28 -9.81 7.39 37.46
CA PHE A 28 -10.54 7.86 36.28
C PHE A 28 -11.40 6.77 35.61
N LEU A 29 -11.04 5.49 35.72
CA LEU A 29 -11.85 4.37 35.21
C LEU A 29 -13.13 4.19 36.03
N SER A 30 -13.13 4.60 37.30
CA SER A 30 -14.33 4.57 38.16
C SER A 30 -15.31 5.73 37.89
N SER A 31 -14.84 6.77 37.17
CA SER A 31 -15.64 7.95 36.80
C SER A 31 -16.11 7.95 35.36
N LEU A 32 -15.75 6.92 34.57
CA LEU A 32 -16.33 6.75 33.25
C LEU A 32 -17.81 6.36 33.47
N PRO A 33 -18.79 7.11 32.93
CA PRO A 33 -20.18 6.67 32.97
C PRO A 33 -20.27 5.28 32.34
N ASP A 34 -21.25 4.47 32.78
CA ASP A 34 -21.58 3.17 32.16
C ASP A 34 -21.93 3.41 30.68
N SER A 35 -20.89 3.50 29.87
CA SER A 35 -20.96 3.61 28.42
C SER A 35 -21.23 2.21 27.92
N SER A 36 -22.40 2.00 27.33
CA SER A 36 -22.71 0.78 26.59
C SER A 36 -21.74 0.52 25.43
N ALA A 37 -20.90 1.50 25.07
CA ALA A 37 -19.73 1.29 24.22
C ALA A 37 -18.54 0.93 25.11
N LEU A 38 -18.30 -0.37 25.30
CA LEU A 38 -17.02 -0.89 25.78
C LEU A 38 -15.98 -0.61 24.69
N VAL A 39 -15.25 0.49 24.83
CA VAL A 39 -14.07 0.75 24.00
C VAL A 39 -12.90 0.04 24.66
N SER A 40 -12.36 -0.98 23.99
CA SER A 40 -11.18 -1.70 24.46
C SER A 40 -9.93 -1.01 23.92
N TRP A 41 -8.93 -0.85 24.79
CA TRP A 41 -7.62 -0.29 24.47
C TRP A 41 -6.60 -1.41 24.46
N ARG A 42 -5.64 -1.35 23.55
CA ARG A 42 -4.56 -2.33 23.43
C ARG A 42 -3.22 -1.62 23.49
N LEU A 43 -2.23 -2.30 24.08
CA LEU A 43 -0.85 -1.85 24.14
C LEU A 43 0.00 -2.79 23.29
N ASP A 44 0.63 -2.27 22.25
CA ASP A 44 1.73 -2.98 21.61
C ASP A 44 2.95 -2.88 22.53
N ILE A 45 3.32 -4.00 23.15
CA ILE A 45 4.43 -4.07 24.11
C ILE A 45 5.81 -3.85 23.46
N ASN A 46 5.92 -3.98 22.13
CA ASN A 46 7.19 -3.77 21.43
C ASN A 46 7.44 -2.28 21.18
N SER A 47 6.43 -1.54 20.73
CA SER A 47 6.53 -0.10 20.43
C SER A 47 6.12 0.80 21.61
N GLY A 48 5.33 0.28 22.54
CA GLY A 48 4.66 1.06 23.59
C GLY A 48 3.39 1.79 23.13
N ASN A 49 2.94 1.56 21.89
CA ASN A 49 1.79 2.26 21.32
C ASN A 49 0.47 1.75 21.91
N VAL A 50 -0.41 2.68 22.27
CA VAL A 50 -1.78 2.39 22.70
C VAL A 50 -2.76 2.68 21.57
N PHE A 51 -3.63 1.73 21.24
CA PHE A 51 -4.60 1.87 20.16
C PHE A 51 -5.98 1.32 20.54
N PHE A 52 -7.02 1.81 19.85
CA PHE A 52 -8.39 1.39 20.05
C PHE A 52 -8.66 0.04 19.37
N ALA A 53 -9.51 -0.78 19.97
CA ALA A 53 -10.05 -1.99 19.39
C ALA A 53 -11.42 -2.32 19.97
N GLN A 54 -12.26 -3.00 19.20
CA GLN A 54 -13.50 -3.56 19.72
C GLN A 54 -13.21 -4.77 20.62
N ASP A 55 -14.10 -5.03 21.58
CA ASP A 55 -14.03 -6.24 22.38
C ASP A 55 -14.21 -7.49 21.49
N GLY A 56 -13.38 -8.51 21.70
CA GLY A 56 -13.36 -9.73 20.88
C GLY A 56 -12.68 -9.63 19.50
N SER A 57 -12.23 -8.45 19.04
CA SER A 57 -11.56 -8.34 17.71
C SER A 57 -10.19 -9.03 17.69
N ALA A 58 -9.71 -9.42 16.50
CA ALA A 58 -8.39 -10.05 16.35
C ALA A 58 -7.26 -9.15 16.87
N LEU A 59 -6.25 -9.73 17.55
CA LEU A 59 -5.09 -9.01 18.10
C LEU A 59 -4.09 -8.62 17.00
N ILE A 60 -4.48 -7.65 16.17
CA ILE A 60 -3.63 -7.14 15.08
C ILE A 60 -3.10 -5.77 15.48
N LYS A 61 -1.83 -5.50 15.14
CA LYS A 61 -1.21 -4.19 15.39
C LYS A 61 -1.62 -3.19 14.30
N PRO A 62 -1.82 -1.91 14.63
CA PRO A 62 -1.99 -0.88 13.61
C PRO A 62 -0.87 -0.92 12.57
N SER A 63 -1.19 -0.58 11.33
CA SER A 63 -0.21 -0.44 10.28
C SER A 63 0.79 0.66 10.64
N ASN A 64 2.09 0.36 10.50
CA ASN A 64 3.17 1.34 10.53
C ASN A 64 3.89 1.34 9.18
N ASN A 65 3.09 1.29 8.11
CA ASN A 65 3.57 1.22 6.74
C ASN A 65 4.27 2.53 6.37
N ARG A 66 5.26 2.45 5.48
CA ARG A 66 6.01 3.62 5.01
C ARG A 66 6.02 3.65 3.50
N LEU A 67 5.65 4.79 2.91
CA LEU A 67 5.70 5.01 1.47
C LEU A 67 6.76 6.05 1.13
N ASP A 68 7.75 5.65 0.35
CA ASP A 68 8.70 6.55 -0.28
C ASP A 68 8.37 6.74 -1.75
N ILE A 69 8.53 7.97 -2.24
CA ILE A 69 8.28 8.35 -3.62
C ILE A 69 9.50 9.07 -4.15
N SER A 70 10.04 8.60 -5.27
CA SER A 70 11.19 9.20 -5.94
C SER A 70 11.01 9.24 -7.45
N ALA A 71 11.38 10.35 -8.05
CA ALA A 71 11.51 10.47 -9.49
C ALA A 71 12.88 9.94 -9.95
N GLU A 72 12.96 9.37 -11.15
CA GLU A 72 14.21 8.87 -11.72
C GLU A 72 15.22 10.02 -11.94
N THR A 73 14.79 11.10 -12.59
CA THR A 73 15.66 12.23 -12.92
C THR A 73 15.27 13.53 -12.23
N GLY A 74 13.97 13.81 -12.10
CA GLY A 74 13.43 15.07 -11.61
C GLY A 74 13.59 16.26 -12.57
N GLY A 75 13.79 16.01 -13.88
CA GLY A 75 13.98 17.06 -14.88
C GLY A 75 12.70 17.84 -15.22
N LEU A 76 12.81 19.13 -15.50
CA LEU A 76 11.66 19.95 -15.95
C LEU A 76 11.02 19.42 -17.23
N SER A 77 9.69 19.30 -17.21
CA SER A 77 8.90 18.82 -18.36
C SER A 77 9.38 17.47 -18.92
N ALA A 78 10.20 16.73 -18.17
CA ALA A 78 10.63 15.40 -18.53
C ALA A 78 9.47 14.42 -18.34
N ASN A 79 9.37 13.46 -19.25
CA ASN A 79 8.63 12.24 -19.00
C ASN A 79 9.54 11.38 -18.14
N ASP A 80 9.16 11.17 -16.89
CA ASP A 80 10.05 10.69 -15.83
C ASP A 80 9.37 9.54 -15.11
N ASP A 81 10.13 8.48 -14.86
CA ASP A 81 9.64 7.35 -14.09
C ASP A 81 9.54 7.73 -12.61
N TYR A 82 8.52 7.20 -11.93
CA TYR A 82 8.28 7.41 -10.51
C TYR A 82 8.24 6.07 -9.78
N LEU A 83 9.18 5.88 -8.86
CA LEU A 83 9.21 4.73 -7.96
C LEU A 83 8.44 5.06 -6.67
N PHE A 84 7.49 4.20 -6.34
CA PHE A 84 6.73 4.16 -5.10
C PHE A 84 7.18 2.91 -4.33
N GLU A 85 7.93 3.10 -3.25
CA GLU A 85 8.41 2.02 -2.38
C GLU A 85 7.59 1.98 -1.09
N LEU A 86 6.73 0.98 -0.97
CA LEU A 86 5.90 0.71 0.20
C LEU A 86 6.55 -0.39 1.05
N SER A 87 6.90 -0.06 2.29
CA SER A 87 7.39 -1.02 3.30
C SER A 87 6.28 -1.34 4.29
N MET A 88 6.07 -2.62 4.56
CA MET A 88 5.04 -3.12 5.47
C MET A 88 5.62 -4.19 6.39
N ALA A 89 5.24 -4.19 7.66
CA ALA A 89 5.73 -5.17 8.62
C ALA A 89 4.76 -6.35 8.80
N LYS A 90 5.32 -7.50 9.14
CA LYS A 90 4.57 -8.70 9.51
C LYS A 90 3.70 -8.47 10.75
N ASP A 91 2.53 -9.11 10.77
CA ASP A 91 1.57 -9.09 11.87
C ASP A 91 0.98 -7.69 12.19
N GLU A 92 1.20 -6.73 11.29
CA GLU A 92 0.52 -5.43 11.29
C GLU A 92 -0.65 -5.43 10.31
N ALA A 93 -1.56 -4.46 10.48
CA ALA A 93 -2.70 -4.26 9.63
C ALA A 93 -2.27 -4.13 8.16
N ALA A 94 -2.80 -4.98 7.30
CA ALA A 94 -2.54 -4.88 5.88
C ALA A 94 -3.36 -3.72 5.29
N PRO A 95 -2.78 -2.92 4.39
CA PRO A 95 -3.52 -1.85 3.72
C PRO A 95 -4.63 -2.43 2.85
N GLU A 96 -5.72 -1.70 2.74
CA GLU A 96 -6.84 -1.98 1.84
C GLU A 96 -6.94 -0.89 0.77
N VAL A 97 -6.73 0.36 1.18
CA VAL A 97 -6.70 1.50 0.26
C VAL A 97 -5.46 2.35 0.55
N ILE A 98 -4.77 2.78 -0.50
CA ILE A 98 -3.74 3.82 -0.43
C ILE A 98 -4.16 4.95 -1.35
N ILE A 99 -4.26 6.16 -0.81
CA ILE A 99 -4.58 7.37 -1.57
C ILE A 99 -3.32 8.21 -1.67
N ILE A 100 -2.83 8.41 -2.88
CA ILE A 100 -1.64 9.20 -3.19
C ILE A 100 -2.08 10.52 -3.82
N SER A 101 -1.78 11.63 -3.15
CA SER A 101 -2.04 12.97 -3.65
C SER A 101 -0.86 13.49 -4.47
N MET A 102 -1.13 13.77 -5.74
CA MET A 102 -0.20 14.37 -6.68
C MET A 102 -0.35 15.90 -6.66
N PRO A 103 0.75 16.66 -6.61
CA PRO A 103 0.65 18.11 -6.65
C PRO A 103 0.22 18.61 -8.04
N ALA A 104 -0.35 19.82 -8.08
CA ALA A 104 -0.76 20.46 -9.33
C ALA A 104 0.42 20.60 -10.31
N ARG A 105 0.11 20.81 -11.59
CA ARG A 105 1.06 21.03 -12.72
C ARG A 105 1.83 19.80 -13.19
N TYR A 106 1.70 18.67 -12.51
CA TYR A 106 2.04 17.38 -13.11
C TYR A 106 1.10 17.08 -14.27
N THR A 107 1.56 16.26 -15.20
CA THR A 107 0.69 15.63 -16.20
C THR A 107 0.55 14.16 -15.84
N LEU A 108 -0.68 13.66 -15.84
CA LEU A 108 -1.00 12.23 -15.76
C LEU A 108 -1.90 11.88 -16.95
N ALA A 109 -1.35 11.21 -17.96
CA ALA A 109 -1.95 11.08 -19.28
C ALA A 109 -2.17 9.63 -19.74
N GLY A 110 -1.95 8.64 -18.89
CA GLY A 110 -2.23 7.23 -19.23
C GLY A 110 -3.69 6.93 -19.63
N ALA A 111 -4.64 7.79 -19.25
CA ALA A 111 -6.02 7.79 -19.72
C ALA A 111 -6.21 7.89 -21.25
N LEU A 112 -5.18 8.34 -21.98
CA LEU A 112 -5.20 8.50 -23.44
C LEU A 112 -4.65 7.29 -24.19
N ALA A 113 -4.13 6.28 -23.46
CA ALA A 113 -3.62 5.07 -24.08
C ALA A 113 -4.73 4.05 -24.33
N ASP A 114 -4.52 3.19 -25.34
CA ASP A 114 -5.43 2.09 -25.61
C ASP A 114 -5.46 1.11 -24.41
N PRO A 115 -6.57 0.39 -24.18
CA PRO A 115 -6.67 -0.59 -23.09
C PRO A 115 -5.53 -1.61 -23.15
N ASN A 116 -5.10 -2.10 -21.98
CA ASN A 116 -3.94 -3.00 -21.82
C ASN A 116 -2.58 -2.38 -22.17
N THR A 117 -2.48 -1.05 -22.23
CA THR A 117 -1.19 -0.36 -22.28
C THR A 117 -0.51 -0.44 -20.92
N VAL A 118 0.76 -0.83 -20.89
CA VAL A 118 1.57 -0.89 -19.66
C VAL A 118 1.99 0.51 -19.26
N VAL A 119 1.53 0.94 -18.08
CA VAL A 119 1.84 2.26 -17.51
C VAL A 119 2.66 2.16 -16.22
N GLY A 120 2.94 0.94 -15.77
CA GLY A 120 3.75 0.68 -14.60
C GLY A 120 4.07 -0.80 -14.40
N VAL A 121 5.03 -1.06 -13.52
CA VAL A 121 5.44 -2.41 -13.13
C VAL A 121 5.62 -2.49 -11.62
N LEU A 122 5.25 -3.62 -11.02
CA LEU A 122 5.45 -3.90 -9.61
C LEU A 122 6.50 -4.99 -9.45
N THR A 123 7.48 -4.75 -8.59
CA THR A 123 8.26 -5.81 -7.95
C THR A 123 7.97 -5.80 -6.46
N ALA A 124 7.57 -6.93 -5.90
CA ALA A 124 7.32 -7.08 -4.47
C ALA A 124 8.20 -8.20 -3.90
N THR A 125 8.68 -7.98 -2.68
CA THR A 125 9.52 -8.93 -1.95
C THR A 125 8.90 -9.23 -0.59
N LEU A 126 8.69 -10.52 -0.30
CA LEU A 126 8.47 -11.01 1.06
C LEU A 126 9.83 -11.35 1.67
N ASP A 127 10.09 -10.84 2.87
CA ASP A 127 11.32 -11.12 3.60
C ASP A 127 11.34 -12.59 4.11
N THR A 128 12.47 -12.96 4.69
CA THR A 128 12.79 -14.27 5.27
C THR A 128 11.83 -14.75 6.37
N ASP A 129 10.94 -13.89 6.87
CA ASP A 129 9.91 -14.23 7.85
C ASP A 129 8.58 -14.72 7.22
N ASN A 130 8.53 -14.89 5.90
CA ASN A 130 7.39 -15.45 5.18
C ASN A 130 7.16 -16.94 5.52
N GLN A 131 5.93 -17.42 5.28
CA GLN A 131 5.51 -18.78 5.63
C GLN A 131 5.74 -19.82 4.53
N VAL A 132 6.00 -19.37 3.30
CA VAL A 132 6.05 -20.20 2.08
C VAL A 132 7.44 -20.81 1.89
N ASP A 133 8.48 -20.04 2.19
CA ASP A 133 9.88 -20.48 2.21
C ASP A 133 10.63 -19.80 3.38
N PRO A 134 10.40 -20.23 4.63
CA PRO A 134 10.97 -19.59 5.80
C PRO A 134 12.51 -19.54 5.76
N GLY A 135 13.08 -18.36 6.03
CA GLY A 135 14.52 -18.11 5.95
C GLY A 135 15.00 -17.70 4.56
N GLN A 136 14.12 -17.63 3.57
CA GLN A 136 14.40 -17.23 2.19
C GLN A 136 13.52 -16.06 1.80
N THR A 137 13.96 -15.21 0.87
CA THR A 137 13.13 -14.13 0.35
C THR A 137 12.36 -14.62 -0.86
N ILE A 138 11.11 -14.19 -0.99
CA ILE A 138 10.26 -14.44 -2.16
C ILE A 138 10.07 -13.15 -2.92
N THR A 139 10.25 -13.16 -4.23
CA THR A 139 10.04 -12.03 -5.13
C THR A 139 8.97 -12.38 -6.15
N PHE A 140 7.93 -11.57 -6.26
CA PHE A 140 6.86 -11.68 -7.26
C PHE A 140 6.59 -10.29 -7.86
N GLY A 141 5.69 -10.20 -8.83
CA GLY A 141 5.37 -8.91 -9.39
C GLY A 141 4.18 -8.90 -10.34
N GLY A 142 4.06 -7.78 -11.04
CA GLY A 142 2.91 -7.51 -11.88
C GLY A 142 3.06 -6.28 -12.74
N ALA A 143 2.01 -5.98 -13.51
CA ALA A 143 1.95 -4.83 -14.39
C ALA A 143 0.75 -3.95 -14.07
N VAL A 144 0.93 -2.64 -14.23
CA VAL A 144 -0.17 -1.68 -14.24
C VAL A 144 -0.62 -1.47 -15.68
N LEU A 145 -1.89 -1.71 -15.93
CA LEU A 145 -2.51 -1.66 -17.25
C LEU A 145 -3.61 -0.62 -17.28
N THR A 146 -3.70 0.12 -18.39
CA THR A 146 -4.87 0.94 -18.67
C THR A 146 -6.10 0.08 -18.94
N THR A 147 -7.27 0.60 -18.61
CA THR A 147 -8.55 -0.05 -18.92
C THR A 147 -9.26 0.70 -20.05
N ALA A 148 -10.48 0.25 -20.39
CA ALA A 148 -11.36 0.99 -21.27
C ALA A 148 -11.95 2.26 -20.62
N ASP A 149 -11.90 2.37 -19.29
CA ASP A 149 -12.25 3.59 -18.58
C ASP A 149 -10.98 4.48 -18.44
N PRO A 150 -11.02 5.73 -18.92
CA PRO A 150 -9.87 6.63 -18.86
C PRO A 150 -9.41 6.97 -17.43
N ASP A 151 -10.30 6.90 -16.44
CA ASP A 151 -10.00 7.27 -15.06
C ASP A 151 -9.77 6.02 -14.17
N GLU A 152 -9.61 4.83 -14.78
CA GLU A 152 -9.33 3.57 -14.09
C GLU A 152 -8.16 2.81 -14.75
N TRP A 153 -7.18 2.43 -13.94
CA TRP A 153 -6.14 1.46 -14.28
C TRP A 153 -6.27 0.24 -13.37
N VAL A 154 -5.63 -0.85 -13.74
CA VAL A 154 -5.54 -2.06 -12.92
C VAL A 154 -4.10 -2.46 -12.68
N LEU A 155 -3.77 -2.83 -11.46
CA LEU A 155 -2.52 -3.53 -11.13
C LEU A 155 -2.83 -5.02 -11.06
N VAL A 156 -2.30 -5.79 -12.00
CA VAL A 156 -2.49 -7.23 -12.05
C VAL A 156 -1.22 -7.91 -11.58
N VAL A 157 -1.33 -8.70 -10.50
CA VAL A 157 -0.20 -9.34 -9.81
C VAL A 157 -0.43 -10.84 -9.77
N ASP A 158 0.52 -11.61 -10.29
CA ASP A 158 0.57 -13.05 -10.11
C ASP A 158 1.47 -13.37 -8.92
N TYR A 159 0.87 -13.76 -7.80
CA TYR A 159 1.59 -14.04 -6.56
C TYR A 159 2.29 -15.40 -6.60
N ASN A 160 1.82 -16.31 -7.45
CA ASN A 160 2.34 -17.67 -7.54
C ASN A 160 3.41 -17.82 -8.64
N ASP A 161 3.54 -16.84 -9.54
CA ASP A 161 4.72 -16.65 -10.38
C ASP A 161 5.80 -15.86 -9.63
N TYR A 162 6.56 -16.58 -8.79
CA TYR A 162 7.58 -15.98 -7.93
C TYR A 162 8.96 -16.64 -8.09
N ALA A 163 9.99 -15.87 -7.80
CA ALA A 163 11.35 -16.35 -7.57
C ALA A 163 11.66 -16.40 -6.08
N THR A 164 12.36 -17.43 -5.62
CA THR A 164 12.85 -17.55 -4.23
C THR A 164 14.37 -17.68 -4.22
N THR A 165 15.02 -17.20 -3.17
CA THR A 165 16.44 -17.51 -2.91
C THR A 165 16.66 -18.96 -2.47
N GLY A 166 15.58 -19.65 -2.10
CA GLY A 166 15.55 -21.06 -1.76
C GLY A 166 15.14 -21.96 -2.92
N SER A 167 14.25 -22.91 -2.62
CA SER A 167 13.77 -23.92 -3.57
C SER A 167 12.30 -24.31 -3.38
N SER A 168 11.55 -23.55 -2.58
CA SER A 168 10.11 -23.81 -2.38
C SER A 168 9.33 -23.70 -3.68
N SER A 169 8.37 -24.62 -3.85
CA SER A 169 7.35 -24.61 -4.90
C SER A 169 5.94 -24.49 -4.34
N LEU A 170 5.83 -24.13 -3.05
CA LEU A 170 4.53 -23.92 -2.41
C LEU A 170 3.91 -22.61 -2.91
N PRO A 171 2.60 -22.58 -3.16
CA PRO A 171 1.96 -21.37 -3.63
C PRO A 171 1.92 -20.30 -2.52
N VAL A 172 2.13 -19.03 -2.89
CA VAL A 172 1.97 -17.88 -2.00
C VAL A 172 0.49 -17.62 -1.69
N LYS A 173 -0.38 -17.81 -2.67
CA LYS A 173 -1.85 -17.66 -2.57
C LYS A 173 -2.57 -18.93 -3.01
N PRO A 174 -3.82 -19.17 -2.55
CA PRO A 174 -4.65 -20.25 -3.06
C PRO A 174 -4.68 -20.27 -4.59
N THR A 175 -4.75 -21.45 -5.21
CA THR A 175 -4.63 -21.59 -6.67
C THR A 175 -5.73 -20.85 -7.43
N ASP A 176 -6.91 -20.71 -6.85
CA ASP A 176 -8.04 -19.94 -7.38
C ASP A 176 -7.91 -18.42 -7.21
N GLU A 177 -6.91 -17.97 -6.44
CA GLU A 177 -6.58 -16.57 -6.21
C GLU A 177 -5.09 -16.28 -6.49
N ALA A 178 -4.47 -17.08 -7.36
CA ALA A 178 -3.06 -16.95 -7.73
C ALA A 178 -2.74 -15.56 -8.28
N THR A 179 -3.65 -15.05 -9.13
CA THR A 179 -3.59 -13.71 -9.67
C THR A 179 -4.64 -12.82 -9.02
N ARG A 180 -4.27 -11.59 -8.70
CA ARG A 180 -5.21 -10.56 -8.23
C ARG A 180 -5.18 -9.34 -9.13
N VAL A 181 -6.36 -8.74 -9.26
CA VAL A 181 -6.59 -7.50 -9.99
C VAL A 181 -6.92 -6.43 -8.96
N HIS A 182 -5.96 -5.55 -8.70
CA HIS A 182 -6.11 -4.40 -7.81
C HIS A 182 -6.54 -3.19 -8.64
N THR A 183 -7.50 -2.40 -8.16
CA THR A 183 -8.02 -1.25 -8.89
C THR A 183 -7.20 -0.01 -8.57
N ILE A 184 -6.93 0.81 -9.59
CA ILE A 184 -6.27 2.10 -9.44
C ILE A 184 -7.19 3.17 -10.03
N SER A 185 -7.84 3.94 -9.18
CA SER A 185 -8.64 5.10 -9.60
C SER A 185 -7.75 6.33 -9.78
N VAL A 186 -7.98 7.05 -10.87
CA VAL A 186 -7.13 8.16 -11.30
C VAL A 186 -7.91 9.46 -11.37
N VAL A 187 -7.49 10.46 -10.61
CA VAL A 187 -7.95 11.85 -10.76
C VAL A 187 -6.80 12.68 -11.27
N ARG A 188 -6.94 13.21 -12.49
CA ARG A 188 -5.85 13.91 -13.17
C ARG A 188 -5.58 15.29 -12.54
N PRO A 189 -4.30 15.65 -12.32
CA PRO A 189 -3.94 17.01 -11.93
C PRO A 189 -4.24 18.01 -13.05
N SER A 190 -4.41 19.27 -12.66
CA SER A 190 -4.55 20.42 -13.56
C SER A 190 -3.52 21.50 -13.23
N SER A 191 -3.59 22.66 -13.90
CA SER A 191 -2.71 23.80 -13.61
C SER A 191 -2.80 24.29 -12.16
N ASP A 192 -4.00 24.19 -11.57
CA ASP A 192 -4.36 24.83 -10.31
C ASP A 192 -4.89 23.86 -9.24
N SER A 193 -5.18 22.60 -9.62
CA SER A 193 -5.56 21.53 -8.70
C SER A 193 -4.61 20.35 -8.81
N GLY A 194 -4.29 19.74 -7.67
CA GLY A 194 -3.62 18.44 -7.62
C GLY A 194 -4.51 17.32 -8.17
N GLY A 195 -3.90 16.16 -8.36
CA GLY A 195 -4.56 14.91 -8.75
C GLY A 195 -4.44 13.87 -7.65
N THR A 196 -5.06 12.71 -7.84
CA THR A 196 -4.95 11.57 -6.92
C THR A 196 -4.80 10.26 -7.68
N LEU A 197 -4.02 9.35 -7.10
CA LEU A 197 -3.97 7.94 -7.47
C LEU A 197 -4.43 7.14 -6.25
N THR A 198 -5.55 6.45 -6.37
CA THR A 198 -6.11 5.62 -5.29
C THR A 198 -5.97 4.16 -5.67
N ILE A 199 -5.17 3.42 -4.92
CA ILE A 199 -5.00 1.98 -5.10
C ILE A 199 -5.92 1.27 -4.11
N GLU A 200 -6.83 0.44 -4.62
CA GLU A 200 -7.67 -0.45 -3.82
C GLU A 200 -7.16 -1.89 -3.99
N PHE A 201 -6.65 -2.45 -2.89
CA PHE A 201 -6.04 -3.76 -2.91
C PHE A 201 -7.12 -4.84 -2.85
N ALA A 202 -7.25 -5.63 -3.92
CA ALA A 202 -7.92 -6.93 -3.85
C ALA A 202 -7.27 -7.84 -2.80
N ARG A 203 -8.00 -8.09 -1.70
CA ARG A 203 -7.55 -8.93 -0.58
C ARG A 203 -7.90 -10.41 -0.75
N GLY A 204 -8.88 -10.73 -1.57
CA GLY A 204 -9.36 -12.11 -1.71
C GLY A 204 -9.66 -12.75 -0.35
N THR A 205 -9.07 -13.90 -0.10
CA THR A 205 -9.15 -14.63 1.18
C THR A 205 -8.08 -14.24 2.22
N ASP A 206 -7.28 -13.19 1.97
CA ASP A 206 -6.25 -12.77 2.92
C ASP A 206 -6.85 -12.32 4.25
N LEU A 207 -6.17 -12.70 5.32
CA LEU A 207 -6.46 -12.18 6.65
C LEU A 207 -6.08 -10.70 6.74
N GLU A 208 -6.64 -10.03 7.75
CA GLU A 208 -6.47 -8.60 8.01
C GLU A 208 -5.00 -8.18 8.33
N ALA A 209 -4.12 -9.14 8.61
CA ALA A 209 -2.72 -8.88 8.98
C ALA A 209 -1.74 -9.43 7.92
N ASN A 210 -0.68 -8.68 7.65
CA ASN A 210 0.42 -9.12 6.78
C ASN A 210 1.05 -10.40 7.33
N LYS A 211 1.40 -11.33 6.42
CA LYS A 211 1.98 -12.65 6.79
C LYS A 211 3.50 -12.68 6.73
N ALA A 212 4.10 -11.66 6.14
CA ALA A 212 5.53 -11.44 6.07
C ALA A 212 5.81 -9.96 6.23
N THR A 213 7.08 -9.63 6.44
CA THR A 213 7.59 -8.29 6.18
C THR A 213 7.69 -8.13 4.66
N GLU A 214 7.14 -7.06 4.11
CA GLU A 214 6.96 -6.90 2.67
C GLU A 214 7.52 -5.55 2.20
N THR A 215 8.14 -5.56 1.02
CA THR A 215 8.55 -4.33 0.31
C THR A 215 8.00 -4.39 -1.10
N TRP A 216 7.17 -3.41 -1.45
CA TRP A 216 6.53 -3.30 -2.75
C TRP A 216 7.09 -2.08 -3.47
N LYS A 217 7.69 -2.30 -4.64
CA LYS A 217 8.29 -1.29 -5.51
C LYS A 217 7.46 -1.17 -6.78
N LEU A 218 6.54 -0.22 -6.76
CA LEU A 218 5.70 0.11 -7.91
C LEU A 218 6.39 1.23 -8.69
N THR A 219 6.81 0.97 -9.91
CA THR A 219 7.31 1.99 -10.83
C THR A 219 6.19 2.38 -11.77
N LEU A 220 5.77 3.65 -11.75
CA LEU A 220 4.96 4.22 -12.81
C LEU A 220 5.88 4.81 -13.87
N LEU A 221 5.62 4.45 -15.12
CA LEU A 221 6.47 4.85 -16.23
C LEU A 221 6.19 6.31 -16.60
N GLY A 222 7.21 7.05 -17.03
CA GLY A 222 7.07 8.38 -17.63
C GLY A 222 6.47 8.28 -19.04
N GLN A 223 6.78 7.19 -19.75
CA GLN A 223 6.21 6.87 -21.06
C GLN A 223 5.79 5.40 -21.16
N ALA A 224 4.73 5.15 -21.93
CA ALA A 224 4.29 3.82 -22.29
C ALA A 224 4.47 3.60 -23.79
N ASP A 225 5.08 2.48 -24.15
CA ASP A 225 5.29 2.03 -25.53
C ASP A 225 4.85 0.57 -25.76
N THR A 226 4.41 -0.08 -24.69
CA THR A 226 4.08 -1.50 -24.65
C THR A 226 2.59 -1.66 -24.38
N GLU A 227 1.90 -2.37 -25.26
CA GLU A 227 0.52 -2.80 -25.09
C GLU A 227 0.49 -4.33 -25.09
N LEU A 228 -0.36 -4.92 -24.26
CA LEU A 228 -0.40 -6.37 -24.06
C LEU A 228 -1.65 -6.97 -24.68
N THR A 229 -1.49 -8.10 -25.36
CA THR A 229 -2.62 -8.97 -25.70
C THR A 229 -3.01 -9.78 -24.45
N TYR A 230 -3.62 -9.11 -23.48
CA TYR A 230 -4.08 -9.68 -22.23
C TYR A 230 -5.56 -9.37 -22.04
N THR A 231 -6.30 -10.32 -21.46
CA THR A 231 -7.68 -10.06 -21.04
C THR A 231 -7.67 -9.96 -19.53
N VAL A 232 -7.84 -8.74 -19.02
CA VAL A 232 -7.97 -8.51 -17.57
C VAL A 232 -9.13 -9.35 -17.04
N PRO A 233 -8.93 -10.17 -15.99
CA PRO A 233 -10.00 -10.92 -15.36
C PRO A 233 -11.15 -10.00 -14.93
N ALA A 234 -12.38 -10.45 -15.13
CA ALA A 234 -13.56 -9.69 -14.72
C ALA A 234 -13.78 -9.66 -13.20
N THR A 235 -13.05 -10.49 -12.46
CA THR A 235 -13.09 -10.61 -11.00
C THR A 235 -11.76 -10.16 -10.39
N SER A 236 -11.79 -9.74 -9.13
CA SER A 236 -10.61 -9.27 -8.39
C SER A 236 -9.58 -10.38 -8.10
N THR A 237 -9.95 -11.65 -8.29
CA THR A 237 -9.10 -12.83 -8.15
C THR A 237 -9.27 -13.76 -9.34
N SER A 238 -8.22 -14.49 -9.69
CA SER A 238 -8.26 -15.50 -10.75
C SER A 238 -7.22 -16.61 -10.56
N ALA A 239 -7.49 -17.78 -11.13
CA ALA A 239 -6.52 -18.88 -11.25
C ALA A 239 -5.61 -18.76 -12.48
N GLU A 240 -5.93 -17.84 -13.39
CA GLU A 240 -5.15 -17.62 -14.61
C GLU A 240 -3.89 -16.85 -14.26
N ASN A 241 -2.78 -17.18 -14.90
CA ASN A 241 -1.57 -16.39 -14.76
C ASN A 241 -1.76 -15.01 -15.42
N LEU A 242 -0.84 -14.09 -15.12
CA LEU A 242 -0.83 -12.78 -15.76
C LEU A 242 -0.80 -12.88 -17.31
N GLY A 243 -0.44 -14.03 -17.90
CA GLY A 243 -0.51 -14.25 -19.36
C GLY A 243 0.43 -13.35 -20.17
N VAL A 244 1.26 -12.56 -19.49
CA VAL A 244 2.22 -11.63 -20.05
C VAL A 244 3.59 -12.31 -20.09
N PRO A 245 4.35 -12.16 -21.19
CA PRO A 245 5.73 -12.65 -21.24
C PRO A 245 6.60 -11.81 -20.31
N ALA A 246 6.67 -12.22 -19.05
CA ALA A 246 7.50 -11.63 -18.02
C ALA A 246 8.42 -12.69 -17.41
N THR A 247 9.49 -12.23 -16.78
CA THR A 247 10.35 -13.04 -15.92
C THR A 247 10.42 -12.40 -14.56
N VAL A 248 10.36 -13.24 -13.53
CA VAL A 248 10.63 -12.84 -12.16
C VAL A 248 11.94 -13.46 -11.71
N THR A 249 12.87 -12.64 -11.20
CA THR A 249 14.11 -13.11 -10.58
C THR A 249 14.32 -12.42 -9.25
N THR A 250 15.12 -13.02 -8.37
CA THR A 250 15.50 -12.40 -7.09
C THR A 250 16.50 -11.26 -7.25
N ALA A 251 17.14 -11.12 -8.41
CA ALA A 251 18.11 -10.08 -8.70
C ALA A 251 17.47 -8.84 -9.34
N ASP A 252 16.60 -9.07 -10.33
CA ASP A 252 16.03 -8.01 -11.18
C ASP A 252 14.56 -7.74 -10.87
N GLY A 253 13.91 -8.59 -10.05
CA GLY A 253 12.48 -8.48 -9.78
C GLY A 253 11.64 -8.94 -10.97
N PHE A 254 10.50 -8.28 -11.16
CA PHE A 254 9.61 -8.49 -12.30
C PHE A 254 10.05 -7.67 -13.50
N VAL A 255 10.32 -8.34 -14.62
CA VAL A 255 10.77 -7.73 -15.86
C VAL A 255 9.91 -8.23 -17.02
N LEU A 256 9.37 -7.31 -17.81
CA LEU A 256 8.68 -7.64 -19.06
C LEU A 256 9.71 -8.09 -20.11
N THR A 257 9.52 -9.28 -20.68
CA THR A 257 10.48 -9.92 -21.60
C THR A 257 10.12 -9.81 -23.08
N GLN A 258 8.88 -9.42 -23.40
CA GLN A 258 8.47 -9.15 -24.77
C GLN A 258 7.82 -7.76 -24.85
N SER A 259 8.55 -6.80 -25.43
CA SER A 259 7.96 -5.57 -25.93
C SER A 259 7.24 -5.91 -27.24
N ALA A 260 5.94 -6.15 -27.19
CA ALA A 260 5.14 -5.94 -28.39
C ALA A 260 5.11 -4.42 -28.60
N ASN A 261 5.98 -3.91 -29.49
CA ASN A 261 5.91 -2.52 -29.93
C ASN A 261 4.59 -2.33 -30.68
N ILE A 262 3.53 -1.89 -29.98
CA ILE A 262 2.22 -1.68 -30.62
C ILE A 262 1.99 -0.20 -30.95
N THR A 263 2.67 0.72 -30.26
CA THR A 263 2.55 2.16 -30.55
C THR A 263 3.80 2.70 -31.27
N PRO A 264 3.70 3.25 -32.48
CA PRO A 264 4.85 3.83 -33.19
C PRO A 264 5.40 5.12 -32.54
N THR A 265 4.76 5.63 -31.49
CA THR A 265 5.20 6.78 -30.71
C THR A 265 4.83 6.57 -29.24
N PRO A 266 5.79 6.58 -28.30
CA PRO A 266 5.51 6.42 -26.88
C PRO A 266 4.50 7.46 -26.37
N ILE A 267 3.53 7.00 -25.59
CA ILE A 267 2.52 7.84 -24.95
C ILE A 267 3.10 8.37 -23.65
N THR A 268 2.93 9.66 -23.39
CA THR A 268 3.34 10.25 -22.11
C THR A 268 2.36 9.80 -21.02
N ILE A 269 2.88 9.23 -19.94
CA ILE A 269 2.09 8.76 -18.80
C ILE A 269 2.23 9.73 -17.63
N ILE A 270 3.46 10.00 -17.19
CA ILE A 270 3.77 11.01 -16.19
C ILE A 270 4.74 12.01 -16.78
N ALA A 271 4.43 13.31 -16.66
CA ALA A 271 5.38 14.37 -16.95
C ALA A 271 5.55 15.34 -15.79
N ASN A 272 6.79 15.72 -15.55
CA ASN A 272 7.18 16.66 -14.52
C ASN A 272 6.68 18.08 -14.83
N PRO A 273 6.41 18.90 -13.80
CA PRO A 273 6.07 20.31 -13.99
C PRO A 273 7.14 21.06 -14.77
N GLY A 274 6.73 22.01 -15.63
CA GLY A 274 7.65 22.87 -16.38
C GLY A 274 8.27 24.02 -15.56
N LYS A 275 8.20 23.97 -14.23
CA LYS A 275 8.76 25.00 -13.34
C LYS A 275 9.56 24.36 -12.21
N SER A 276 10.75 24.89 -11.95
CA SER A 276 11.59 24.40 -10.87
C SER A 276 11.01 24.80 -9.52
N ALA A 277 10.75 23.80 -8.68
CA ALA A 277 10.24 23.95 -7.32
C ALA A 277 10.36 22.62 -6.57
N VAL A 278 10.09 22.65 -5.26
CA VAL A 278 9.84 21.44 -4.49
C VAL A 278 8.36 21.09 -4.59
N PHE A 279 8.05 19.93 -5.16
CA PHE A 279 6.71 19.38 -5.27
C PHE A 279 6.54 18.28 -4.23
N ARG A 280 5.46 18.33 -3.46
CA ARG A 280 5.21 17.37 -2.37
C ARG A 280 4.10 16.42 -2.75
N TRP A 281 4.44 15.14 -2.73
CA TRP A 281 3.49 14.05 -2.79
C TRP A 281 3.16 13.66 -1.35
N SER A 282 1.90 13.32 -1.10
CA SER A 282 1.46 12.83 0.20
C SER A 282 0.62 11.58 0.01
N ALA A 283 0.62 10.70 1.00
CA ALA A 283 -0.21 9.52 0.99
C ALA A 283 -0.91 9.31 2.33
N GLU A 284 -2.07 8.69 2.26
CA GLU A 284 -2.80 8.17 3.41
C GLU A 284 -3.21 6.73 3.12
N GLU A 285 -3.31 5.93 4.17
CA GLU A 285 -3.75 4.54 4.07
C GLU A 285 -5.00 4.29 4.90
N HIS A 286 -5.82 3.40 4.37
CA HIS A 286 -6.91 2.78 5.08
C HIS A 286 -6.53 1.30 5.22
N SER A 287 -6.49 0.81 6.46
CA SER A 287 -6.12 -0.58 6.76
C SER A 287 -7.30 -1.32 7.38
N THR A 288 -7.22 -2.65 7.37
CA THR A 288 -8.31 -3.53 7.79
C THR A 288 -8.56 -3.55 9.30
N ILE A 289 -7.69 -2.92 10.10
CA ILE A 289 -8.04 -2.59 11.49
C ILE A 289 -8.81 -1.28 11.43
N ALA A 290 -10.10 -1.34 11.08
CA ALA A 290 -11.00 -0.29 11.50
C ALA A 290 -11.29 -0.54 12.99
N PRO A 291 -10.78 0.26 13.95
CA PRO A 291 -11.43 0.33 15.25
C PRO A 291 -12.78 1.01 15.01
N VAL A 292 -13.78 0.23 14.63
CA VAL A 292 -15.15 0.68 14.41
C VAL A 292 -15.67 1.17 15.77
N VAL A 293 -15.62 2.47 16.03
CA VAL A 293 -16.34 3.09 17.15
C VAL A 293 -17.58 3.73 16.55
N GLY A 294 -18.68 2.97 16.46
CA GLY A 294 -19.85 3.38 15.65
C GLY A 294 -19.56 3.26 14.14
N ASP A 295 -20.06 4.18 13.30
CA ASP A 295 -19.92 4.10 11.83
C ASP A 295 -18.66 4.80 11.28
N THR A 296 -17.68 5.14 12.12
CA THR A 296 -16.51 5.96 11.71
C THR A 296 -15.26 5.10 11.53
N LEU A 297 -14.71 5.12 10.31
CA LEU A 297 -13.39 4.57 9.99
C LEU A 297 -12.29 5.54 10.47
N PHE A 298 -11.22 5.00 11.04
CA PHE A 298 -10.03 5.78 11.41
C PHE A 298 -8.99 5.64 10.30
N PHE A 299 -8.54 6.77 9.77
CA PHE A 299 -7.51 6.83 8.73
C PHE A 299 -6.15 7.12 9.33
N VAL A 300 -5.10 6.52 8.76
CA VAL A 300 -3.72 6.75 9.19
C VAL A 300 -2.97 7.45 8.06
N VAL A 301 -2.29 8.54 8.41
CA VAL A 301 -1.35 9.17 7.48
C VAL A 301 -0.18 8.23 7.30
N LEU A 302 0.11 7.84 6.06
CA LEU A 302 1.32 7.07 5.76
C LEU A 302 2.53 7.95 6.09
N PRO A 303 3.40 7.57 7.04
CA PRO A 303 4.64 8.29 7.30
C PRO A 303 5.48 8.32 6.01
N GLY A 304 5.69 9.52 5.47
CA GLY A 304 6.46 9.70 4.23
C GLY A 304 5.92 10.74 3.26
N SER A 305 5.44 11.91 3.70
CA SER A 305 5.23 13.02 2.75
C SER A 305 6.57 13.40 2.11
N GLN A 306 6.81 12.97 0.87
CA GLN A 306 8.08 13.18 0.18
C GLN A 306 8.01 14.42 -0.71
N GLY A 307 9.01 15.29 -0.54
CA GLY A 307 9.24 16.43 -1.41
C GLY A 307 10.25 16.07 -2.50
N VAL A 308 9.81 16.09 -3.75
CA VAL A 308 10.68 15.93 -4.92
C VAL A 308 11.09 17.31 -5.42
N LEU A 309 12.40 17.54 -5.58
CA LEU A 309 12.92 18.78 -6.15
C LEU A 309 13.04 18.63 -7.67
N ILE A 310 12.18 19.33 -8.41
CA ILE A 310 12.20 19.35 -9.87
C ILE A 310 13.08 20.52 -10.34
N LYS A 311 14.05 20.29 -11.24
CA LYS A 311 15.06 21.27 -11.68
C LYS A 311 15.21 21.37 -13.19
#